data_AF-A0A5C9CEE5-F1
#
_entry.id   AF-A0A5C9CEE5-F1
#
_cell.length_a   1.000
_cell.length_b   1.000
_cell.length_c   1.000
_cell.angle_alpha   90.00
_cell.angle_beta   90.00
_cell.angle_gamma   90.00
#
_symmetry.space_group_name_H-M   'P 1'
#
loop_
_entity.id
_entity.type
_entity.pdbx_description
1 polymer ?
#
loop_
_entity_poly.entity_id
_entity_poly.type
_entity_poly.pdbx_seq_one_letter_code
_entity_poly.pdbx_strand_id
1 'polypeptide(L)'
;MGLTHRAINVQKGIHVIEGAFHIQNVNAYDSRLKQWMKRFHGVATKYLENYLGWRRMLERYRQSISAAVCLSEAVGRCQSQQLIQT
;
A
#
# COMPACT_ATOMS: atom_id res chain seq x y z
N MET A 1 -1.80 11.87 16.36
CA MET A 1 -2.53 12.26 15.13
C MET A 1 -3.56 11.20 14.83
N GLY A 2 -4.84 11.56 14.78
CA GLY A 2 -5.94 10.61 14.64
C GLY A 2 -6.07 10.08 13.21
N LEU A 3 -6.22 8.77 13.07
CA LEU A 3 -6.62 8.16 11.80
C LEU A 3 -8.11 8.41 11.62
N THR A 4 -8.50 9.11 10.56
CA THR A 4 -9.92 9.29 10.20
C THR A 4 -10.46 7.95 9.73
N HIS A 5 -11.10 7.20 10.64
CA HIS A 5 -11.75 5.94 10.30
C HIS A 5 -13.09 6.22 9.61
N ARG A 6 -13.23 5.78 8.35
CA ARG A 6 -14.49 5.84 7.60
C ARG A 6 -14.96 4.42 7.30
N ALA A 7 -16.07 4.01 7.89
CA ALA A 7 -16.67 2.71 7.63
C ALA A 7 -17.49 2.77 6.33
N ILE A 8 -17.25 1.82 5.41
CA ILE A 8 -18.02 1.67 4.17
C ILE A 8 -19.05 0.57 4.37
N ASN A 9 -20.34 0.87 4.18
CA ASN A 9 -21.41 -0.13 4.28
C ASN A 9 -21.67 -0.80 2.92
N VAL A 10 -20.97 -1.92 2.71
CA VAL A 10 -21.06 -2.72 1.47
C VAL A 10 -22.45 -3.34 1.28
N GLN A 11 -23.18 -3.66 2.35
CA GLN A 11 -24.51 -4.29 2.28
C GLN A 11 -25.60 -3.34 1.77
N LYS A 12 -25.39 -2.02 1.86
CA LYS A 12 -26.29 -1.00 1.29
C LYS A 12 -25.95 -0.63 -0.17
N GLY A 13 -25.03 -1.35 -0.82
CA GLY A 13 -24.61 -1.06 -2.20
C GLY A 13 -23.71 0.18 -2.34
N ILE A 14 -23.25 0.76 -1.23
CA ILE A 14 -22.36 1.92 -1.23
C ILE A 14 -20.92 1.40 -1.35
N HIS A 15 -20.39 1.41 -2.56
CA HIS A 15 -19.01 0.97 -2.85
C HIS A 15 -18.00 2.13 -3.00
N VAL A 16 -18.49 3.37 -2.87
CA VAL A 16 -17.74 4.61 -3.10
C VAL A 16 -18.04 5.59 -1.98
N ILE A 17 -17.01 6.05 -1.28
CA ILE A 17 -17.06 7.24 -0.42
C ILE A 17 -16.11 8.27 -1.04
N GLU A 18 -16.63 9.45 -1.38
CA GLU A 18 -15.86 10.59 -1.91
C GLU A 18 -15.03 10.30 -3.18
N GLY A 19 -15.46 9.38 -4.04
CA GLY A 19 -14.81 9.08 -5.35
C GLY A 19 -13.45 8.37 -5.25
N ALA A 20 -12.61 8.73 -4.29
CA ALA A 20 -11.24 8.25 -4.13
C ALA A 20 -11.12 6.89 -3.42
N PHE A 21 -12.15 6.45 -2.69
CA PHE A 21 -12.10 5.21 -1.90
C PHE A 21 -13.08 4.17 -2.44
N HIS A 22 -12.61 3.40 -3.42
CA HIS A 22 -13.32 2.21 -3.89
C HIS A 22 -12.88 0.97 -3.10
N ILE A 23 -13.81 0.31 -2.40
CA ILE A 23 -13.52 -0.91 -1.63
C ILE A 23 -12.86 -2.01 -2.48
N GLN A 24 -13.15 -2.06 -3.79
CA GLN A 24 -12.51 -3.01 -4.70
C GLN A 24 -11.01 -2.75 -4.88
N ASN A 25 -10.57 -1.49 -4.93
CA ASN A 25 -9.15 -1.14 -4.99
C ASN A 25 -8.42 -1.57 -3.71
N VAL A 26 -9.05 -1.37 -2.55
CA VAL A 26 -8.52 -1.81 -1.25
C VAL A 26 -8.39 -3.33 -1.20
N ASN A 27 -9.46 -4.06 -1.56
CA ASN A 27 -9.45 -5.53 -1.58
C ASN A 27 -8.43 -6.08 -2.57
N ALA A 28 -8.28 -5.44 -3.74
CA ALA A 28 -7.29 -5.81 -4.72
C ALA A 28 -5.86 -5.59 -4.20
N TYR A 29 -5.60 -4.47 -3.51
CA TYR A 29 -4.30 -4.23 -2.87
C TYR A 29 -4.00 -5.25 -1.77
N ASP A 30 -4.95 -5.51 -0.87
CA ASP A 30 -4.80 -6.51 0.19
C ASP A 30 -4.51 -7.92 -0.37
N SER A 31 -5.22 -8.32 -1.42
CA SER A 31 -4.99 -9.60 -2.10
C SER A 31 -3.57 -9.71 -2.68
N ARG A 32 -3.09 -8.65 -3.36
CA ARG A 32 -1.71 -8.61 -3.90
C ARG A 32 -0.66 -8.58 -2.80
N LEU A 33 -0.92 -7.90 -1.69
CA LEU A 33 -0.04 -7.88 -0.53
C LEU A 33 0.08 -9.28 0.08
N LYS A 34 -1.04 -9.95 0.35
CA LYS A 34 -1.07 -11.33 0.87
C LYS A 34 -0.32 -12.30 -0.06
N GLN A 35 -0.54 -12.21 -1.36
CA GLN A 35 0.17 -13.05 -2.34
C GLN A 35 1.69 -12.82 -2.31
N TRP A 36 2.12 -11.56 -2.19
CA TRP A 36 3.54 -11.21 -2.08
C TRP A 36 4.17 -11.75 -0.79
N MET A 37 3.45 -11.64 0.33
CA MET A 37 3.89 -12.09 1.65
C MET A 37 4.07 -13.61 1.75
N LYS A 38 3.27 -14.40 1.03
CA LYS A 38 3.37 -15.87 1.01
C LYS A 38 4.78 -16.38 0.66
N ARG A 39 5.54 -15.63 -0.12
CA ARG A 39 6.89 -16.02 -0.59
C ARG A 39 7.94 -16.01 0.51
N PHE A 40 7.68 -15.32 1.61
CA PHE A 40 8.63 -15.20 2.71
C PHE A 40 8.38 -16.22 3.83
N HIS A 41 7.34 -17.06 3.74
CA HIS A 41 6.99 -18.09 4.72
C HIS A 41 6.88 -17.60 6.18
N GLY A 42 6.67 -16.30 6.37
CA GLY A 42 6.67 -15.64 7.68
C GLY A 42 7.79 -14.61 7.78
N VAL A 43 7.44 -13.39 8.18
CA VAL A 43 8.41 -12.33 8.50
C VAL A 43 8.27 -12.00 9.97
N ALA A 44 9.38 -11.68 10.63
CA ALA A 44 9.31 -11.19 12.00
C ALA A 44 8.55 -9.85 12.02
N THR A 45 7.56 -9.71 12.89
CA THR A 45 6.71 -8.51 12.99
C THR A 45 7.53 -7.22 13.15
N LYS A 46 8.70 -7.28 13.82
CA LYS A 46 9.65 -6.16 13.95
C LYS A 46 10.15 -5.58 12.62
N TYR A 47 10.07 -6.34 11.52
CA TYR A 47 10.49 -5.90 10.20
C TYR A 47 9.31 -5.65 9.26
N LEU A 48 8.06 -5.82 9.72
CA LEU A 48 6.89 -5.71 8.87
C LEU A 48 6.79 -4.33 8.20
N GLU A 49 7.08 -3.26 8.94
CA GLU A 49 7.08 -1.90 8.38
C GLU A 49 8.06 -1.74 7.23
N ASN A 50 9.27 -2.28 7.37
CA ASN A 50 10.29 -2.25 6.31
C ASN A 50 9.80 -2.99 5.06
N TYR A 51 9.23 -4.19 5.24
CA TYR A 51 8.68 -4.98 4.13
C TYR A 51 7.53 -4.27 3.43
N LEU A 52 6.65 -3.61 4.18
CA LEU A 52 5.56 -2.81 3.61
C LEU A 52 6.11 -1.60 2.84
N GLY A 53 7.14 -0.94 3.35
CA GLY A 53 7.85 0.13 2.62
C GLY A 53 8.39 -0.36 1.28
N TRP A 54 9.15 -1.45 1.28
CA TRP A 54 9.67 -2.06 0.06
C TRP A 54 8.55 -2.51 -0.89
N ARG A 55 7.47 -3.09 -0.37
CA ARG A 55 6.34 -3.53 -1.19
C ARG A 55 5.69 -2.35 -1.92
N ARG A 56 5.55 -1.20 -1.27
CA ARG A 56 4.99 0.03 -1.86
C ARG A 56 5.91 0.61 -2.93
N MET A 57 7.22 0.63 -2.68
CA MET A 57 8.22 1.01 -3.70
C MET A 57 8.10 0.13 -4.95
N LEU A 58 8.07 -1.19 -4.78
CA LEU A 58 7.97 -2.13 -5.89
C LEU A 58 6.68 -1.95 -6.72
N GLU A 59 5.56 -1.57 -6.08
CA GLU A 59 4.31 -1.29 -6.80
C GLU A 59 4.36 0.01 -7.59
N ARG A 60 4.99 1.05 -7.01
CA ARG A 60 5.12 2.39 -7.61
C ARG A 60 6.04 2.39 -8.82
N TYR A 61 7.20 1.75 -8.70
CA TYR A 61 8.26 1.81 -9.72
C TYR A 61 8.32 0.57 -10.61
N ARG A 62 7.22 -0.20 -10.71
CA ARG A 62 7.13 -1.54 -11.33
C ARG A 62 7.95 -1.75 -12.62
N GLN A 63 8.11 -0.71 -13.44
CA GLN A 63 8.81 -0.72 -14.73
C GLN A 63 10.16 0.05 -14.71
N SER A 64 10.40 0.87 -13.70
CA SER A 64 11.52 1.84 -13.62
C SER A 64 12.35 1.70 -12.33
N ILE A 65 12.38 0.50 -11.75
CA ILE A 65 13.21 0.21 -10.58
C ILE A 65 14.68 0.39 -10.96
N SER A 66 15.36 1.28 -10.26
CA SER A 66 16.81 1.48 -10.37
C SER A 66 17.43 1.53 -8.98
N ALA A 67 18.73 1.25 -8.88
CA ALA A 67 19.45 1.31 -7.60
C ALA A 67 19.35 2.70 -6.94
N ALA A 68 19.34 3.77 -7.75
CA ALA A 68 19.16 5.14 -7.26
C ALA A 68 17.79 5.35 -6.60
N VAL A 69 16.73 4.80 -7.18
CA VAL A 69 15.38 4.85 -6.62
C VAL A 69 15.32 4.07 -5.31
N CYS A 70 15.86 2.85 -5.26
CA CYS A 70 15.92 2.05 -4.04
C CYS A 70 16.65 2.79 -2.91
N LEU A 71 17.77 3.45 -3.23
CA LEU A 71 18.52 4.24 -2.25
C LEU A 71 17.73 5.46 -1.77
N SER A 72 17.05 6.18 -2.67
CA SER A 72 16.22 7.32 -2.28
C SER A 72 15.08 6.95 -1.35
N GLU A 73 14.45 5.79 -1.57
CA GLU A 73 13.37 5.25 -0.74
C GLU A 73 13.91 4.76 0.61
N ALA A 74 15.08 4.11 0.64
CA ALA A 74 15.74 3.68 1.88
C ALA A 74 16.08 4.86 2.81
N VAL A 75 16.50 5.99 2.23
CA VAL A 75 16.85 7.22 2.95
C VAL A 75 15.60 8.00 3.39
N GLY A 76 14.39 7.56 2.99
CA GLY A 76 13.13 8.23 3.33
C GLY A 76 12.89 9.52 2.53
N ARG A 77 13.58 9.72 1.40
CA ARG A 77 13.37 10.86 0.48
C ARG A 77 12.15 10.63 -0.43
N CYS A 78 11.05 10.16 0.13
CA CYS A 78 9.81 9.88 -0.59
C CYS A 78 8.79 10.99 -0.29
N GLN A 79 8.23 11.63 -1.33
CA GLN A 79 7.07 12.52 -1.15
C GLN A 79 5.95 11.76 -0.45
N SER A 80 5.29 12.43 0.49
CA SER A 80 4.18 11.92 1.30
C SER A 80 3.34 10.88 0.56
N GLN A 81 3.33 9.66 1.09
CA GLN A 81 2.71 8.50 0.45
C GLN A 81 1.17 8.54 0.60
N GLN A 82 0.54 9.58 0.06
CA GLN A 82 -0.90 9.75 0.06
C GLN A 82 -1.51 8.91 -1.07
N LEU A 83 -2.51 8.12 -0.73
CA LEU A 83 -3.33 7.30 -1.64
C LEU A 83 -4.36 8.16 -2.41
N ILE A 84 -4.03 9.41 -2.74
CA ILE A 84 -4.97 10.38 -3.32
C ILE A 84 -4.40 10.93 -4.63
N GLN A 85 -4.17 10.08 -5.61
CA GLN A 85 -4.04 10.53 -7.00
C GLN A 85 -4.59 9.45 -7.94
N THR A 86 -5.88 9.55 -8.23
CA THR A 86 -6.41 9.32 -9.58
C THR A 86 -7.70 10.11 -9.72
#